data_AF-A0A920UN74-F1
#
_entry.id   AF-A0A920UN74-F1
#
_cell.length_a   1.000
_cell.length_b   1.000
_cell.length_c   1.000
_cell.angle_alpha   90.00
_cell.angle_beta   90.00
_cell.angle_gamma   90.00
#
_symmetry.space_group_name_H-M   'P 1'
#
loop_
_entity.id
_entity.type
_entity.pdbx_description
1 polymer ?
#
loop_
_entity_poly.entity_id
_entity_poly.type
_entity_poly.pdbx_seq_one_letter_code
_entity_poly.pdbx_strand_id
1 'polypeptide(L)' 'MNGVHDMGGMICFGPVEREEQEPVFHDEWERRVLALTIATSGLFGPLDKRRHVLEKLDPVEYLAALTTSGGWPA' A
#
# COMPACT_ATOMS: atom_id res chain seq x y z
N MET A 1 -5.81 13.29 -8.64
CA MET A 1 -6.97 13.86 -7.91
C MET A 1 -6.43 14.35 -6.58
N ASN A 2 -6.91 15.44 -5.99
CA ASN A 2 -6.39 15.89 -4.69
C ASN A 2 -6.91 14.94 -3.59
N GLY A 3 -6.08 14.01 -3.14
CA GLY A 3 -6.40 13.01 -2.13
C GLY A 3 -5.17 12.61 -1.32
N VAL A 4 -5.36 11.81 -0.27
CA VAL A 4 -4.30 11.51 0.71
C VAL A 4 -3.09 10.73 0.16
N HIS A 5 -3.20 10.15 -1.05
CA HIS A 5 -2.06 9.53 -1.73
C HIS A 5 -1.00 10.55 -2.17
N ASP A 6 -1.37 11.81 -2.34
CA ASP A 6 -0.48 12.91 -2.72
C ASP A 6 0.12 13.57 -1.47
N MET A 7 0.99 12.84 -0.79
CA MET A 7 1.56 13.27 0.50
C MET A 7 2.74 14.25 0.36
N GLY A 8 3.05 14.70 -0.86
CA GLY A 8 4.17 15.61 -1.13
C GLY A 8 3.99 16.94 -0.39
N GLY A 9 4.87 17.21 0.59
CA GLY A 9 4.85 18.46 1.36
C GLY A 9 3.86 18.47 2.54
N MET A 10 3.19 17.36 2.82
CA MET A 10 2.41 17.20 4.05
C MET A 10 3.32 17.08 5.28
N ILE A 11 2.80 17.49 6.43
CA ILE A 11 3.50 17.49 7.73
C ILE A 11 2.75 16.63 8.75
N CYS A 12 3.35 16.39 9.92
CA CYS A 12 2.75 15.67 11.06
C CYS A 12 2.64 14.14 10.94
N PHE A 13 3.46 13.48 10.12
CA PHE A 13 3.57 12.00 10.09
C PHE A 13 4.49 11.40 11.16
N GLY A 14 5.27 12.22 11.85
CA GLY A 14 6.30 11.75 12.78
C GLY A 14 7.63 11.41 12.09
N PRO A 15 8.61 10.89 12.84
CA PRO A 15 9.88 10.42 12.30
C PRO A 15 9.71 9.20 11.40
N VAL A 16 10.65 8.99 10.49
CA VAL A 16 10.73 7.77 9.68
C VAL A 16 11.43 6.68 10.49
N GLU A 17 10.66 5.73 11.00
CA GLU A 17 11.17 4.55 11.69
C GLU A 17 11.61 3.49 10.67
N ARG A 18 12.84 2.97 10.80
CA ARG A 18 13.41 1.97 9.89
C ARG A 18 13.74 0.70 10.66
N GLU A 19 13.31 -0.44 10.15
CA GLU A 19 13.68 -1.74 10.69
C GLU A 19 15.12 -2.11 10.28
N GLU A 20 15.92 -2.58 11.23
CA GLU A 20 17.25 -3.12 10.91
C GLU A 20 17.09 -4.48 10.23
N GLN A 21 17.76 -4.67 9.08
CA GLN A 21 17.70 -5.92 8.31
C GLN A 21 16.28 -6.29 7.85
N GLU A 22 15.46 -5.28 7.55
CA GLU A 22 14.08 -5.43 7.06
C GLU A 22 13.98 -6.52 5.96
N PRO A 23 13.14 -7.55 6.17
CA PRO A 23 12.95 -8.58 5.17
C PRO A 23 12.17 -8.04 3.95
N VAL A 24 12.32 -8.68 2.80
CA VAL A 24 11.54 -8.30 1.59
C VAL A 24 10.03 -8.53 1.79
N PHE A 25 9.67 -9.53 2.59
CA PHE A 25 8.30 -9.83 3.01
C PHE A 25 8.32 -10.18 4.50
N HIS A 26 7.50 -9.51 5.29
CA HIS A 26 7.29 -9.77 6.72
C HIS A 26 6.49 -11.06 6.93
N ASP A 27 5.58 -11.38 6.01
CA ASP A 27 4.74 -12.56 6.07
C ASP A 27 4.70 -13.37 4.76
N GLU A 28 4.37 -14.66 4.87
CA GLU A 28 4.27 -15.54 3.71
C GLU A 28 3.16 -15.12 2.73
N TRP A 29 2.09 -14.47 3.21
CA TRP A 29 0.96 -14.11 2.36
C TRP A 29 1.31 -12.93 1.43
N GLU A 30 2.21 -12.03 1.82
CA GLU A 30 2.59 -10.85 1.05
C GLU A 30 3.23 -11.25 -0.28
N ARG A 31 4.13 -12.24 -0.24
CA ARG A 31 4.77 -12.79 -1.45
C ARG A 31 3.73 -13.42 -2.40
N ARG A 32 2.67 -14.03 -1.86
CA ARG A 32 1.59 -14.65 -2.63
C ARG A 32 0.72 -13.58 -3.29
N VAL A 33 0.36 -12.53 -2.56
CA VAL A 33 -0.45 -11.41 -3.10
C VAL A 33 0.32 -10.64 -4.18
N LEU A 34 1.61 -10.39 -4.00
CA LEU A 34 2.43 -9.76 -5.04
C LEU A 34 2.50 -10.63 -6.30
N ALA A 35 2.78 -11.93 -6.14
CA ALA A 35 2.83 -12.88 -7.25
C ALA A 35 1.49 -12.94 -8.01
N LEU A 36 0.36 -12.99 -7.31
CA LEU A 36 -0.97 -12.96 -7.90
C LEU A 36 -1.22 -11.65 -8.65
N THR A 37 -0.88 -10.51 -8.06
CA THR A 37 -1.05 -9.19 -8.67
C THR A 37 -0.31 -9.06 -9.99
N ILE A 38 0.93 -9.60 -10.06
CA ILE A 38 1.73 -9.62 -11.29
C ILE A 38 1.12 -10.58 -12.31
N ALA A 39 0.82 -11.82 -11.89
CA ALA A 39 0.30 -12.88 -12.75
C ALA A 39 -1.06 -12.50 -13.39
N THR A 40 -1.87 -11.74 -12.66
CA THR A 40 -3.21 -11.31 -13.09
C THR A 40 -3.24 -9.87 -13.62
N SER A 41 -2.10 -9.19 -13.71
CA SER A 41 -2.02 -7.75 -14.06
C SER A 41 -2.72 -7.41 -15.38
N GLY A 42 -2.63 -8.30 -16.38
CA GLY A 42 -3.30 -8.13 -17.68
C GLY A 42 -4.84 -8.20 -17.61
N LEU A 43 -5.41 -8.84 -16.58
CA LEU A 43 -6.87 -8.97 -16.41
C LEU A 43 -7.50 -7.67 -15.88
N PHE A 44 -6.72 -6.85 -15.19
CA PHE A 44 -7.22 -5.65 -14.50
C PHE A 44 -7.01 -4.35 -15.29
N GLY A 45 -6.46 -4.46 -16.51
CA GLY A 45 -6.20 -3.33 -17.40
C GLY A 45 -4.92 -2.55 -17.06
N PRO A 46 -4.74 -1.37 -17.68
CA PRO A 46 -3.53 -0.56 -17.54
C PRO A 46 -3.22 -0.21 -16.08
N LEU A 47 -1.93 -0.03 -15.78
CA LEU A 47 -1.46 0.32 -14.45
C LEU A 47 -2.12 1.61 -13.92
N ASP A 48 -2.36 2.59 -14.79
CA ASP A 48 -2.98 3.86 -14.41
C ASP A 48 -4.40 3.67 -13.87
N LYS A 49 -5.18 2.75 -14.46
CA LYS A 49 -6.52 2.42 -13.97
C LYS A 49 -6.45 1.81 -12.56
N ARG A 50 -5.46 0.95 -12.32
CA ARG A 50 -5.26 0.31 -11.01
C ARG A 50 -4.83 1.31 -9.95
N ARG A 51 -3.89 2.20 -10.25
CA ARG A 51 -3.49 3.31 -9.37
C ARG A 51 -4.70 4.18 -9.02
N HIS A 52 -5.48 4.56 -10.03
CA HIS A 52 -6.66 5.39 -9.84
C HIS A 52 -7.76 4.74 -8.97
N VAL A 53 -7.84 3.40 -8.91
CA VAL A 53 -8.75 2.71 -7.99
C VAL A 53 -8.28 2.86 -6.54
N LEU A 54 -6.97 2.72 -6.27
CA LEU A 54 -6.42 2.92 -4.93
C LEU A 54 -6.53 4.37 -4.45
N GLU A 55 -6.36 5.33 -5.37
CA GLU A 55 -6.52 6.77 -5.10
C GLU A 55 -7.94 7.16 -4.66
N LYS A 56 -8.94 6.29 -4.87
CA LYS A 56 -10.35 6.49 -4.51
C LYS A 56 -10.77 5.85 -3.19
N LEU A 57 -9.88 5.12 -2.51
CA LEU A 57 -10.17 4.58 -1.19
C LEU A 57 -10.55 5.71 -0.23
N ASP A 58 -11.36 5.40 0.78
CA ASP A 58 -11.62 6.35 1.86
C ASP A 58 -10.26 6.78 2.47
N PRO A 59 -10.05 8.07 2.74
CA PRO A 59 -8.78 8.57 3.26
C PRO A 59 -8.28 7.83 4.51
N VAL A 60 -9.18 7.42 5.40
CA VAL A 60 -8.84 6.68 6.61
C VAL A 60 -8.43 5.26 6.27
N GLU A 61 -9.15 4.59 5.37
CA GLU A 61 -8.81 3.25 4.89
C GLU A 61 -7.46 3.24 4.16
N TYR A 62 -7.19 4.24 3.32
CA TYR A 62 -5.92 4.38 2.62
C TYR A 62 -4.74 4.50 3.59
N LEU A 63 -4.88 5.32 4.63
CA LEU A 63 -3.83 5.52 5.64
C LEU A 63 -3.68 4.31 6.57
N ALA A 64 -4.78 3.67 6.96
CA ALA A 64 -4.74 2.46 7.78
C ALA A 64 -4.05 1.28 7.06
N ALA A 65 -4.19 1.19 5.74
CA ALA A 65 -3.55 0.15 4.95
C ALA A 65 -2.01 0.28 4.88
N LEU A 66 -1.44 1.45 5.22
CA LEU A 66 0.02 1.69 5.20
C LEU A 66 0.75 1.16 6.45
N THR A 67 0.04 0.76 7.51
CA THR A 67 0.66 0.22 8.72
C THR A 67 0.86 -1.29 8.58
N THR A 68 1.98 -1.71 8.00
CA THR A 68 2.34 -3.13 7.85
C THR A 68 2.80 -3.78 9.15
N SER A 69 2.97 -3.01 10.24
CA SER A 69 3.51 -3.51 11.52
C SER A 69 2.49 -4.05 12.54
N GLY A 70 1.29 -4.48 12.11
CA GLY A 70 0.46 -5.36 12.96
C GLY A 70 -1.01 -4.97 13.12
N GLY A 71 -1.75 -4.80 12.03
CA GLY A 71 -3.14 -4.36 12.10
C GLY A 71 -4.04 -4.81 10.96
N TRP A 72 -4.03 -6.10 10.61
CA TRP A 72 -5.22 -6.71 9.99
C TRP A 72 -5.87 -7.62 11.03
N PRO A 73 -7.14 -7.41 11.44
CA PRO A 73 -7.84 -8.43 12.19
C PRO A 73 -8.03 -9.64 11.27
N ALA A 74 -7.69 -10.82 11.81
CA ALA A 74 -7.99 -12.10 11.18
C ALA A 74 -9.46 -12.24 10.78
#